data_AF-A0A662CJD6-F1
#
_entry.id   AF-A0A662CJD6-F1
#
_cell.length_a   1.000
_cell.length_b   1.000
_cell.length_c   1.000
_cell.angle_alpha   90.00
_cell.angle_beta   90.00
_cell.angle_gamma   90.00
#
_symmetry.space_group_name_H-M   'P 1'
#
loop_
_entity.id
_entity.type
_entity.pdbx_description
1 polymer ?
#
loop_
_entity_poly.entity_id
_entity_poly.type
_entity_poly.pdbx_seq_one_letter_code
_entity_poly.pdbx_strand_id
1 'polypeptide(L)' 'MLGLGPTELIIILVIIIIVFGVGRISKIGGELGSGIKAFKEGLQGDEEEKVDPESEEK' A
#
# COMPACT_ATOMS: atom_id res chain seq x y z
N MET A 1 -20.36 -2.98 -23.83
CA MET A 1 -19.91 -2.78 -22.44
C MET A 1 -18.40 -2.78 -22.45
N LEU A 2 -17.75 -1.77 -21.88
CA LEU A 2 -16.29 -1.70 -21.75
C LEU A 2 -15.82 -2.87 -20.87
N GLY A 3 -15.43 -3.97 -21.51
CA GLY A 3 -14.82 -5.12 -20.85
C GLY A 3 -13.40 -4.76 -20.47
N LEU A 4 -13.24 -4.03 -19.37
CA LEU A 4 -11.93 -3.86 -18.74
C LEU A 4 -11.63 -5.17 -18.01
N GLY A 5 -10.99 -6.08 -18.72
CA GLY A 5 -10.51 -7.32 -18.15
C GLY A 5 -9.33 -7.07 -17.20
N PRO A 6 -8.96 -8.10 -16.41
CA PRO A 6 -7.80 -8.03 -15.53
C PRO A 6 -6.51 -7.68 -16.31
N THR A 7 -6.41 -8.09 -17.58
CA THR A 7 -5.26 -7.79 -18.45
C THR A 7 -5.16 -6.31 -18.78
N GLU A 8 -6.27 -5.65 -19.15
CA GLU A 8 -6.29 -4.21 -19.43
C GLU A 8 -5.94 -3.39 -18.19
N LEU A 9 -6.43 -3.79 -17.02
CA LEU A 9 -6.11 -3.11 -15.75
C LEU A 9 -4.62 -3.19 -15.41
N ILE A 10 -3.97 -4.32 -15.67
CA ILE A 10 -2.51 -4.47 -15.47
C ILE A 10 -1.75 -3.53 -16.40
N ILE A 11 -2.14 -3.43 -17.67
CA ILE A 11 -1.48 -2.54 -18.63
C ILE A 11 -1.60 -1.08 -18.18
N ILE A 12 -2.79 -0.66 -17.74
CA ILE A 12 -3.02 0.69 -17.21
C ILE A 12 -2.17 0.93 -15.97
N LEU A 13 -2.09 -0.03 -15.05
CA LEU A 13 -1.27 0.07 -13.85
C LEU A 13 0.21 0.27 -14.19
N VAL A 14 0.74 -0.49 -15.16
CA VAL A 14 2.12 -0.34 -15.63
C VAL A 14 2.36 1.06 -16.20
N ILE A 15 1.44 1.60 -17.00
CA ILE A 15 1.55 2.96 -17.54
C ILE A 15 1.58 3.99 -16.41
N ILE A 16 0.71 3.86 -15.41
CA ILE A 16 0.69 4.75 -14.24
C ILE A 16 2.04 4.70 -13.51
N ILE A 17 2.60 3.50 -13.30
CA ILE A 17 3.90 3.33 -12.64
C ILE A 17 5.02 4.01 -13.45
N ILE A 18 5.00 3.93 -14.77
CA ILE A 18 6.01 4.59 -15.62
C ILE A 18 5.88 6.11 -15.54
N VAL A 19 4.67 6.66 -15.60
CA VAL A 19 4.44 8.12 -15.57
C VAL A 19 4.77 8.72 -14.21
N PHE A 20 4.33 8.08 -13.13
CA PHE A 20 4.54 8.60 -11.78
C PHE A 20 5.88 8.19 -11.16
N GLY A 21 6.47 7.09 -11.64
CA GLY A 21 7.66 6.46 -11.11
C GLY A 21 7.37 5.61 -9.87
N VAL A 22 8.10 4.49 -9.73
CA VAL A 22 8.00 3.58 -8.57
C VAL A 22 8.26 4.28 -7.24
N GLY A 23 9.23 5.20 -7.19
CA GLY A 23 9.59 5.90 -5.96
C GLY A 23 8.50 6.83 -5.42
N ARG A 24 7.73 7.49 -6.29
CA ARG A 24 6.62 8.37 -5.85
C ARG A 24 5.43 7.56 -5.37
N ILE A 25 5.11 6.46 -6.06
CA ILE A 25 4.05 5.54 -5.64
C ILE A 25 4.39 4.91 -4.27
N SER A 26 5.62 4.44 -4.08
CA SER A 26 6.05 3.87 -2.79
C SER A 26 6.06 4.91 -1.67
N LYS A 27 6.48 6.15 -1.94
CA LYS A 27 6.45 7.23 -0.94
C LYS A 27 5.03 7.54 -0.48
N ILE A 28 4.12 7.76 -1.44
CA ILE A 28 2.70 8.05 -1.14
C ILE A 28 2.04 6.85 -0.47
N GLY A 29 2.30 5.64 -0.96
CA GLY A 29 1.78 4.41 -0.37
C GLY A 29 2.26 4.18 1.07
N GLY A 30 3.52 4.52 1.37
CA GLY A 30 4.07 4.49 2.73
C GLY A 30 3.37 5.47 3.67
N GLU A 31 3.24 6.74 3.25
CA GLU A 31 2.56 7.78 4.03
C GLU A 31 1.08 7.45 4.27
N LEU A 32 0.37 6.97 3.24
CA LEU A 32 -1.02 6.52 3.36
C LEU A 32 -1.14 5.25 4.22
N GLY A 33 -0.23 4.29 4.06
CA GLY A 33 -0.22 3.02 4.78
C GLY A 33 -0.03 3.22 6.28
N SER A 34 0.90 4.10 6.68
CA SER A 34 1.08 4.48 8.09
C SER A 34 -0.16 5.15 8.68
N GLY A 35 -0.83 6.03 7.92
CA GLY A 35 -2.08 6.65 8.34
C GLY A 35 -3.23 5.66 8.50
N ILE A 36 -3.37 4.71 7.57
CA ILE A 36 -4.37 3.65 7.64
C ILE A 36 -4.07 2.70 8.80
N LYS A 37 -2.79 2.38 9.05
CA LYS A 37 -2.35 1.54 10.18
C LYS A 37 -2.72 2.21 11.51
N ALA A 38 -2.36 3.47 11.71
CA ALA A 38 -2.73 4.23 12.91
C ALA A 38 -4.25 4.36 13.08
N PHE A 39 -4.99 4.53 11.98
CA PHE A 39 -6.45 4.56 12.01
C PHE A 39 -7.05 3.21 12.42
N LYS A 40 -6.51 2.10 11.89
CA LYS A 40 -6.92 0.75 12.27
C LYS A 40 -6.62 0.48 13.75
N GLU A 41 -5.44 0.85 14.23
CA GLU A 41 -5.03 0.69 15.64
C GLU A 41 -5.95 1.50 16.58
N GLY A 42 -6.26 2.75 16.22
CA GLY A 42 -7.18 3.60 16.99
C GLY A 42 -8.63 3.12 16.99
N LEU A 43 -9.06 2.40 15.95
CA LEU A 43 -10.39 1.75 15.90
C LEU A 43 -10.43 0.41 16.64
N GLN A 44 -9.29 -0.29 16.73
CA GLN A 44 -9.20 -1.60 17.39
C GLN A 44 -8.98 -1.49 18.90
N GLY A 45 -8.40 -0.38 19.40
CA GLY A 45 -8.33 -0.02 20.82
C GLY A 45 -7.62 -1.03 21.71
N ASP A 46 -6.40 -0.71 22.18
CA ASP A 46 -5.62 -1.34 23.28
C ASP A 46 -5.58 -2.89 23.43
N GLU A 47 -6.10 -3.69 22.51
CA GLU A 47 -6.11 -5.17 22.65
C GLU A 47 -4.99 -5.90 21.89
N GLU A 48 -4.17 -5.22 21.07
CA GLU A 48 -3.03 -5.86 20.39
C GLU A 48 -1.77 -5.00 20.39
N GLU A 49 -1.23 -4.70 21.57
CA GLU A 49 0.19 -4.41 21.71
C GLU A 49 0.97 -5.72 21.51
N LYS A 50 1.31 -6.05 20.25
CA LYS A 50 2.41 -6.94 19.83
C LYS A 50 2.37 -7.19 18.32
N VAL A 51 3.03 -6.32 17.56
CA VAL A 51 3.78 -6.78 16.39
C VAL A 51 5.08 -5.99 16.33
N ASP A 52 6.05 -6.45 17.12
CA ASP A 52 7.47 -6.15 16.89
C ASP A 52 7.84 -6.50 15.44
N PRO A 53 8.42 -5.58 14.67
CA PRO A 53 9.24 -5.96 13.53
C PRO A 53 10.65 -6.28 14.02
N GLU A 54 10.81 -7.42 14.70
CA GLU A 54 12.10 -8.11 14.71
C GLU A 54 12.25 -8.80 13.35
N SER A 55 12.76 -8.04 12.38
CA SER A 55 13.44 -8.58 11.19
C SER A 55 14.39 -7.51 10.64
N GLU A 56 15.32 -7.07 11.50
CA GLU A 56 16.71 -7.15 11.07
C GLU A 56 17.06 -8.64 11.11
N GLU A 57 17.23 -9.29 9.96
CA GLU A 57 18.20 -10.39 9.85
C GLU A 57 18.64 -10.59 8.39
N LYS A 58 19.90 -10.21 8.16
CA LYS A 58 20.86 -10.46 7.06
C LYS A 58 20.79 -9.65 5.77
#